data_AF-A0A2V3ZRC8-F1
#
_entry.id   AF-A0A2V3ZRC8-F1
#
_cell.length_a   1.000
_cell.length_b   1.000
_cell.length_c   1.000
_cell.angle_alpha   90.00
_cell.angle_beta   90.00
_cell.angle_gamma   90.00
#
_symmetry.space_group_name_H-M   'P 1'
#
loop_
_entity.id
_entity.type
_entity.pdbx_description
1 polymer ?
#
loop_
_entity_poly.entity_id
_entity_poly.type
_entity_poly.pdbx_seq_one_letter_code
_entity_poly.pdbx_strand_id
1 'polypeptide(L)'
;MKQIETCKSCSNRKFDSQQGILCSLTEAKPSFEDFCPDFIQDEKIIKKEVEISKYILPNKKLANTVMWIMWLVLSTQLLGMLSHYMQYNLLTLALNGETVTTQMAEDNDFRHTCIMAIHYLAFITSAILFAIWFYRGYKNYHTRFKHPSYQKSWAIWGWIVPIASLFIPYKIMKEMYEDSKKKLIEFSEDYSFINMTSLITIWWTLWILANFVTNIVSKFFDDEETLQGLIDYSMAEMILGFFFVPAAIVTFKLIKDYSFIEEKLTTLEAEIKSHNS
;
A
#
# COMPACT_ATOMS: atom_id res chain seq x y z
N MET A 1 -19.08 -9.35 -24.81
CA MET A 1 -18.02 -10.01 -24.00
C MET A 1 -18.59 -10.88 -22.88
N LYS A 2 -19.70 -10.49 -22.21
CA LYS A 2 -20.33 -11.28 -21.13
C LYS A 2 -20.62 -12.74 -21.50
N GLN A 3 -21.15 -13.01 -22.69
CA GLN A 3 -21.43 -14.37 -23.18
C GLN A 3 -20.22 -15.32 -23.15
N ILE A 4 -19.04 -14.84 -23.57
CA ILE A 4 -17.82 -15.65 -23.61
C ILE A 4 -17.31 -15.94 -22.20
N GLU A 5 -17.43 -14.98 -21.28
CA GLU A 5 -17.12 -15.20 -19.85
C GLU A 5 -18.01 -16.28 -19.25
N THR A 6 -19.32 -16.24 -19.51
CA THR A 6 -20.24 -17.31 -19.10
C THR A 6 -19.83 -18.65 -19.71
N CYS A 7 -19.48 -18.70 -20.99
CA CYS A 7 -19.04 -19.95 -21.61
C CYS A 7 -17.70 -20.48 -21.05
N LYS A 8 -16.83 -19.65 -20.49
CA LYS A 8 -15.58 -20.11 -19.87
C LYS A 8 -15.81 -20.97 -18.64
N SER A 9 -16.86 -20.69 -17.88
CA SER A 9 -17.24 -21.46 -16.68
C SER A 9 -18.18 -22.64 -16.98
N CYS A 10 -18.60 -22.82 -18.23
CA CYS A 10 -19.51 -23.89 -18.64
C CYS A 10 -18.76 -25.21 -18.92
N SER A 11 -19.33 -26.35 -18.54
CA SER A 11 -18.84 -27.71 -18.84
C SER A 11 -19.01 -28.07 -20.32
N ASN A 12 -19.97 -27.45 -21.00
CA ASN A 12 -20.20 -27.59 -22.44
C ASN A 12 -19.26 -26.72 -23.29
N ARG A 13 -18.15 -26.22 -22.75
CA ARG A 13 -17.19 -25.43 -23.54
C ARG A 13 -16.30 -26.34 -24.39
N LYS A 14 -16.07 -25.92 -25.64
CA LYS A 14 -15.11 -26.52 -26.57
C LYS A 14 -14.19 -25.42 -27.08
N PHE A 15 -12.88 -25.69 -27.13
CA PHE A 15 -11.92 -24.72 -27.68
C PHE A 15 -11.60 -25.09 -29.13
N ASP A 16 -11.74 -24.11 -30.03
CA ASP A 16 -11.29 -24.17 -31.40
C ASP A 16 -10.17 -23.16 -31.64
N SER A 17 -9.11 -23.60 -32.33
CA SER A 17 -7.91 -22.78 -32.53
C SER A 17 -8.10 -21.55 -33.42
N GLN A 18 -9.11 -21.55 -34.31
CA GLN A 18 -9.41 -20.44 -35.21
C GLN A 18 -10.53 -19.55 -34.65
N GLN A 19 -11.51 -20.15 -33.99
CA GLN A 19 -12.74 -19.47 -33.59
C GLN A 19 -12.83 -19.14 -32.10
N GLY A 20 -11.97 -19.74 -31.26
CA GLY A 20 -11.96 -19.53 -29.81
C GLY A 20 -12.92 -20.46 -29.07
N ILE A 21 -13.64 -19.93 -28.08
CA ILE A 21 -14.57 -20.73 -27.27
C ILE A 21 -15.89 -20.92 -28.03
N LEU A 22 -16.24 -22.18 -28.26
CA LEU A 22 -17.50 -22.66 -28.84
C LEU A 22 -18.29 -23.46 -27.81
N CYS A 23 -19.59 -23.61 -28.02
CA CYS A 23 -20.40 -24.58 -27.29
C CYS A 23 -20.23 -25.98 -27.91
N SER A 24 -19.99 -27.01 -27.11
CA SER A 24 -19.87 -28.39 -27.56
C SER A 24 -21.18 -28.97 -28.08
N LEU A 25 -22.32 -28.37 -27.72
CA LEU A 25 -23.65 -28.81 -28.16
C LEU A 25 -24.03 -28.24 -29.53
N THR A 26 -23.72 -26.97 -29.78
CA THR A 26 -24.09 -26.28 -31.04
C THR A 26 -22.93 -26.19 -32.03
N GLU A 27 -21.71 -26.49 -31.59
CA GLU A 27 -20.46 -26.27 -32.32
C GLU A 27 -20.26 -24.83 -32.82
N ALA A 28 -20.95 -23.88 -32.20
CA ALA A 28 -20.96 -22.47 -32.58
C ALA A 28 -20.55 -21.55 -31.43
N LYS A 29 -20.22 -20.30 -31.77
CA LYS A 29 -20.01 -19.22 -30.81
C LYS A 29 -21.30 -18.95 -30.02
N PRO A 30 -21.22 -18.45 -28.78
CA PRO A 30 -22.40 -18.15 -28.00
C PRO A 30 -23.28 -17.09 -28.67
N SER A 31 -24.58 -17.36 -28.73
CA SER A 31 -25.58 -16.54 -29.42
C SER A 31 -26.72 -16.05 -28.52
N PHE A 32 -26.66 -16.31 -27.20
CA PHE A 32 -27.69 -15.93 -26.23
C PHE A 32 -27.51 -14.50 -25.72
N GLU A 33 -28.57 -13.74 -25.48
CA GLU A 33 -28.45 -12.35 -24.97
C GLU A 33 -28.05 -12.31 -23.50
N ASP A 34 -28.92 -12.80 -22.60
CA ASP A 34 -28.71 -12.72 -21.14
C ASP A 34 -28.37 -14.05 -20.49
N PHE A 35 -29.03 -15.15 -20.90
CA PHE A 35 -28.87 -16.46 -20.29
C PHE A 35 -28.82 -17.58 -21.34
N CYS A 36 -27.95 -18.57 -21.10
CA CYS A 36 -27.86 -19.77 -21.94
C CYS A 36 -28.65 -20.91 -21.28
N PRO A 37 -29.69 -21.46 -21.95
CA PRO A 37 -30.52 -22.53 -21.38
C PRO A 37 -29.75 -23.83 -21.13
N ASP A 38 -28.71 -24.07 -21.93
CA ASP A 38 -27.86 -25.26 -21.85
C ASP A 38 -26.60 -25.03 -20.99
N PHE A 39 -26.58 -23.94 -20.21
CA PHE A 39 -25.47 -23.66 -19.33
C PHE A 39 -25.41 -24.69 -18.21
N ILE A 40 -24.28 -25.38 -18.12
CA ILE A 40 -23.99 -26.30 -17.04
C ILE A 40 -22.66 -25.85 -16.44
N GLN A 41 -22.67 -25.45 -15.18
CA GLN A 41 -21.46 -24.99 -14.49
C GLN A 41 -20.43 -26.12 -14.41
N ASP A 42 -19.17 -25.85 -14.77
CA ASP A 42 -18.07 -26.81 -14.65
C ASP A 42 -17.61 -26.91 -13.19
N GLU A 43 -17.96 -28.02 -12.53
CA GLU A 43 -17.53 -28.31 -11.16
C GLU A 43 -16.01 -28.25 -10.96
N LYS A 44 -15.21 -28.56 -11.99
CA LYS A 44 -13.74 -28.50 -11.88
C LYS A 44 -13.27 -27.06 -11.74
N ILE A 45 -13.96 -26.12 -12.40
CA ILE A 45 -13.69 -24.68 -12.27
C ILE A 45 -14.09 -24.21 -10.87
N ILE A 46 -15.29 -24.59 -10.39
CA ILE A 46 -15.73 -24.26 -9.02
C ILE A 46 -14.74 -24.80 -7.99
N LYS A 47 -14.38 -26.08 -8.06
CA LYS A 47 -13.44 -26.72 -7.14
C LYS A 47 -12.11 -25.98 -7.11
N LYS A 48 -11.60 -25.57 -8.28
CA LYS A 48 -10.38 -24.77 -8.40
C LYS A 48 -10.52 -23.39 -7.74
N GLU A 49 -11.64 -22.69 -7.93
CA GLU A 49 -11.90 -21.38 -7.31
C GLU A 49 -12.09 -21.45 -5.78
N VAL A 50 -12.73 -22.53 -5.30
CA VAL A 50 -12.85 -22.84 -3.87
C VAL A 50 -11.47 -23.11 -3.28
N GLU A 51 -10.65 -23.93 -3.93
CA GLU A 51 -9.29 -24.22 -3.49
C GLU A 51 -8.42 -22.95 -3.43
N ILE A 52 -8.47 -22.11 -4.46
CA ILE A 52 -7.78 -20.80 -4.53
C ILE A 52 -8.13 -19.91 -3.33
N SER A 53 -9.41 -19.83 -2.97
CA SER A 53 -9.83 -18.97 -1.85
C SER A 53 -9.35 -19.40 -0.47
N LYS A 54 -9.09 -20.71 -0.28
CA LYS A 54 -8.55 -21.24 0.97
C LYS A 54 -7.16 -20.66 1.29
N TYR A 55 -6.45 -20.17 0.28
CA TYR A 55 -5.12 -19.59 0.39
C TYR A 55 -5.10 -18.06 0.47
N ILE A 56 -6.26 -17.38 0.48
CA ILE A 56 -6.35 -15.93 0.65
C ILE A 56 -6.16 -15.57 2.12
N LEU A 57 -5.14 -14.76 2.40
CA LEU A 57 -4.81 -14.31 3.74
C LEU A 57 -5.67 -13.09 4.11
N PRO A 58 -6.37 -13.07 5.26
CA PRO A 58 -7.20 -11.94 5.65
C PRO A 58 -6.34 -10.71 5.98
N ASN A 59 -6.34 -9.71 5.10
CA ASN A 59 -5.42 -8.58 5.18
C ASN A 59 -6.02 -7.34 5.87
N LYS A 60 -7.36 -7.25 5.95
CA LYS A 60 -8.08 -6.09 6.50
C LYS A 60 -7.73 -5.75 7.95
N LYS A 61 -7.65 -6.76 8.82
CA LYS A 61 -7.29 -6.56 10.23
C LYS A 61 -5.88 -5.97 10.37
N LEU A 62 -4.92 -6.48 9.59
CA LEU A 62 -3.57 -5.97 9.57
C LEU A 62 -3.53 -4.53 9.03
N ALA A 63 -4.28 -4.23 7.97
CA ALA A 63 -4.41 -2.86 7.46
C ALA A 63 -4.90 -1.89 8.54
N ASN A 64 -5.91 -2.29 9.32
CA ASN A 64 -6.40 -1.47 10.44
C ASN A 64 -5.34 -1.27 11.51
N THR A 65 -4.57 -2.31 11.87
CA THR A 65 -3.44 -2.18 12.81
C THR A 65 -2.37 -1.22 12.28
N VAL A 66 -1.98 -1.34 11.00
CA VAL A 66 -1.03 -0.42 10.35
C VAL A 66 -1.56 1.01 10.45
N MET A 67 -2.82 1.24 10.11
CA MET A 67 -3.46 2.56 10.18
C MET A 67 -3.46 3.16 11.60
N TRP A 68 -3.68 2.36 12.65
CA TRP A 68 -3.58 2.83 14.03
C TRP A 68 -2.15 3.24 14.41
N ILE A 69 -1.16 2.43 14.05
CA ILE A 69 0.26 2.76 14.28
C ILE A 69 0.66 3.99 13.46
N MET A 70 0.15 4.15 12.24
CA MET A 70 0.40 5.36 11.44
C MET A 70 -0.16 6.62 12.08
N TRP A 71 -1.30 6.55 12.77
CA TRP A 71 -1.78 7.68 13.57
C TRP A 71 -0.82 8.01 14.71
N LEU A 72 -0.29 7.01 15.40
CA LEU A 72 0.74 7.22 16.43
C LEU A 72 2.02 7.86 15.84
N VAL A 73 2.47 7.41 14.68
CA VAL A 73 3.61 8.00 13.96
C VAL A 73 3.32 9.45 13.59
N LEU A 74 2.14 9.75 13.04
CA LEU A 74 1.73 11.12 12.69
C LEU A 74 1.67 12.03 13.93
N SER A 75 1.06 11.57 15.02
CA SER A 75 0.98 12.33 16.27
C SER A 75 2.36 12.62 16.85
N THR A 76 3.22 11.61 16.90
CA THR A 76 4.60 11.77 17.42
C THR A 76 5.46 12.61 16.48
N GLN A 77 5.25 12.58 15.16
CA GLN A 77 5.92 13.48 14.22
C GLN A 77 5.58 14.94 14.49
N LEU A 78 4.29 15.25 14.69
CA LEU A 78 3.85 16.62 14.96
C LEU A 78 4.38 17.13 16.31
N LEU A 79 4.34 16.28 17.34
CA LEU A 79 4.95 16.59 18.64
C LEU A 79 6.48 16.73 18.53
N GLY A 80 7.10 15.91 17.68
CA GLY A 80 8.52 15.96 17.37
C GLY A 80 8.91 17.30 16.75
N MET A 81 8.19 17.75 15.73
CA MET A 81 8.40 19.07 15.10
C MET A 81 8.28 20.20 16.12
N LEU A 82 7.29 20.14 17.03
CA LEU A 82 7.18 21.10 18.11
C LEU A 82 8.39 21.05 19.07
N SER A 83 8.85 19.85 19.41
CA SER A 83 10.02 19.67 20.26
C SER A 83 11.31 20.19 19.61
N HIS A 84 11.49 19.98 18.30
CA HIS A 84 12.60 20.55 17.53
C HIS A 84 12.54 22.08 17.47
N TYR A 85 11.36 22.67 17.34
CA TYR A 85 11.20 24.12 17.41
C TYR A 85 11.60 24.68 18.78
N MET A 86 11.21 24.01 19.87
CA MET A 86 11.62 24.39 21.22
C MET A 86 13.14 24.26 21.42
N GLN A 87 13.75 23.18 20.91
CA GLN A 87 15.20 22.98 20.95
C GLN A 87 15.93 24.05 20.13
N TYR A 88 15.47 24.34 18.91
CA TYR A 88 16.00 25.42 18.07
C TYR A 88 16.03 26.76 18.83
N ASN A 89 14.92 27.12 19.51
CA ASN A 89 14.87 28.34 20.30
C ASN A 89 15.89 28.33 21.43
N LEU A 90 15.99 27.24 22.19
CA LEU A 90 16.94 27.13 23.30
C LEU A 90 18.40 27.26 22.83
N LEU A 91 18.74 26.58 21.74
CA LEU A 91 20.09 26.61 21.17
C LEU A 91 20.43 28.00 20.59
N THR A 92 19.45 28.69 20.02
CA THR A 92 19.63 30.07 19.52
C THR A 92 19.89 31.06 20.66
N LEU A 93 19.23 30.90 21.81
CA LEU A 93 19.54 31.69 23.01
C LEU A 93 20.99 31.48 23.46
N ALA A 94 21.43 30.21 23.52
CA ALA A 94 22.81 29.86 23.86
C ALA A 94 23.82 30.46 22.86
N LEU A 95 23.51 30.42 21.55
CA LEU A 95 24.37 30.95 20.50
C LEU A 95 24.53 32.47 20.61
N ASN A 96 23.46 33.18 21.01
CA ASN A 96 23.47 34.62 21.22
C ASN A 96 24.14 35.05 22.54
N GLY A 97 24.68 34.09 23.32
CA GLY A 97 25.32 34.35 24.61
C GLY A 97 24.35 34.63 25.75
N GLU A 98 23.06 34.31 25.57
CA GLU A 98 22.08 34.40 26.65
C GLU A 98 22.27 33.27 27.67
N THR A 99 21.83 33.50 28.90
CA THR A 99 22.01 32.54 29.98
C THR A 99 21.09 31.33 29.82
N VAL A 100 21.65 30.20 29.40
CA VAL A 100 20.98 28.90 29.39
C VAL A 100 21.48 28.09 30.60
N THR A 101 20.55 27.72 31.49
CA THR A 101 20.89 26.91 32.67
C THR A 101 21.04 25.44 32.29
N THR A 102 21.84 24.70 33.06
CA THR A 102 21.97 23.25 32.90
C THR A 102 20.61 22.54 33.00
N GLN A 103 19.73 22.98 33.92
CA GLN A 103 18.39 22.40 34.06
C GLN A 103 17.55 22.58 32.79
N MET A 104 17.60 23.76 32.14
CA MET A 104 16.86 24.01 30.90
C MET A 104 17.34 23.10 29.76
N ALA A 105 18.65 22.85 29.69
CA ALA A 105 19.23 21.91 28.72
C ALA A 105 18.81 20.46 29.01
N GLU A 106 18.90 20.03 30.27
CA GLU A 106 18.49 18.68 30.68
C GLU A 106 17.00 18.40 30.43
N ASP A 107 16.12 19.35 30.76
CA ASP A 107 14.67 19.24 30.50
C ASP A 107 14.37 19.19 28.99
N ASN A 108 15.14 19.92 28.19
CA ASN A 108 15.05 19.88 26.74
C ASN A 108 15.44 18.52 26.18
N ASP A 109 16.60 18.03 26.58
CA ASP A 109 17.17 16.78 26.07
C ASP A 109 16.32 15.58 26.50
N PHE A 110 15.83 15.58 27.74
CA PHE A 110 14.91 14.55 28.23
C PHE A 110 13.62 14.51 27.41
N ARG A 111 12.98 15.67 27.19
CA ARG A 111 11.75 15.77 26.39
C ARG A 111 12.00 15.28 24.96
N HIS A 112 13.05 15.79 24.33
CA HIS A 112 13.37 15.49 22.94
C HIS A 112 13.67 14.00 22.75
N THR A 113 14.53 13.44 23.60
CA THR A 113 14.87 12.01 23.60
C THR A 113 13.64 11.12 23.76
N CYS A 114 12.75 11.44 24.71
CA CYS A 114 11.53 10.65 24.92
C CYS A 114 10.62 10.65 23.68
N ILE A 115 10.38 11.82 23.09
CA ILE A 115 9.50 11.94 21.92
C ILE A 115 10.11 11.20 20.72
N MET A 116 11.41 11.39 20.47
CA MET A 116 12.10 10.74 19.35
C MET A 116 12.17 9.22 19.52
N ALA A 117 12.44 8.72 20.72
CA ALA A 117 12.47 7.27 20.98
C ALA A 117 11.11 6.63 20.69
N ILE A 118 10.02 7.25 21.14
CA ILE A 118 8.65 6.77 20.87
C ILE A 118 8.35 6.85 19.36
N HIS A 119 8.73 7.96 18.71
CA HIS A 119 8.53 8.15 17.28
C HIS A 119 9.23 7.08 16.45
N TYR A 120 10.54 6.85 16.65
CA TYR A 120 11.30 5.87 15.89
C TYR A 120 10.81 4.44 16.13
N LEU A 121 10.44 4.09 17.38
CA LEU A 121 9.86 2.78 17.68
C LEU A 121 8.52 2.58 16.94
N ALA A 122 7.65 3.59 16.95
CA ALA A 122 6.38 3.57 16.23
C ALA A 122 6.61 3.49 14.72
N PHE A 123 7.58 4.24 14.18
CA PHE A 123 7.93 4.26 12.77
C PHE A 123 8.46 2.91 12.28
N ILE A 124 9.42 2.31 12.98
CA ILE A 124 9.96 0.98 12.66
C ILE A 124 8.84 -0.07 12.70
N THR A 125 7.99 -0.03 13.73
CA THR A 125 6.84 -0.92 13.85
C THR A 125 5.89 -0.74 12.67
N SER A 126 5.59 0.51 12.29
CA SER A 126 4.75 0.84 11.13
C SER A 126 5.35 0.29 9.83
N ALA A 127 6.64 0.50 9.59
CA ALA A 127 7.35 0.05 8.39
C ALA A 127 7.32 -1.48 8.25
N ILE A 128 7.58 -2.21 9.34
CA ILE A 128 7.51 -3.68 9.35
C ILE A 128 6.09 -4.15 9.06
N LEU A 129 5.08 -3.62 9.76
CA LEU A 129 3.70 -4.04 9.56
C LEU A 129 3.19 -3.68 8.16
N PHE A 130 3.58 -2.53 7.63
CA PHE A 130 3.28 -2.11 6.27
C PHE A 130 3.91 -3.06 5.25
N ALA A 131 5.19 -3.42 5.41
CA ALA A 131 5.86 -4.38 4.52
C ALA A 131 5.18 -5.75 4.55
N ILE A 132 4.75 -6.22 5.73
CA ILE A 132 3.98 -7.46 5.87
C ILE A 132 2.62 -7.34 5.17
N TRP A 133 1.89 -6.23 5.37
CA TRP A 133 0.60 -5.98 4.73
C TRP A 133 0.73 -5.96 3.20
N PHE A 134 1.76 -5.29 2.70
CA PHE A 134 2.05 -5.16 1.28
C PHE A 134 2.41 -6.52 0.65
N TYR A 135 3.31 -7.27 1.29
CA TYR A 135 3.66 -8.63 0.86
C TYR A 135 2.46 -9.58 0.88
N ARG A 136 1.62 -9.53 1.92
CA ARG A 136 0.41 -10.36 2.02
C ARG A 136 -0.60 -10.01 0.93
N GLY A 137 -0.81 -8.72 0.67
CA GLY A 137 -1.64 -8.25 -0.44
C GLY A 137 -1.12 -8.78 -1.78
N TYR A 138 0.19 -8.71 -2.02
CA TYR A 138 0.76 -9.21 -3.28
C TYR A 138 0.73 -10.74 -3.41
N LYS A 139 0.87 -11.46 -2.28
CA LYS A 139 0.68 -12.90 -2.22
C LYS A 139 -0.76 -13.29 -2.55
N ASN A 140 -1.74 -12.55 -2.04
CA ASN A 140 -3.16 -12.74 -2.37
C ASN A 140 -3.44 -12.42 -3.84
N TYR A 141 -2.84 -11.35 -4.37
CA TYR A 141 -2.91 -11.00 -5.80
C TYR A 141 -2.44 -12.15 -6.69
N HIS A 142 -1.29 -12.76 -6.41
CA HIS A 142 -0.80 -13.94 -7.13
C HIS A 142 -1.74 -15.15 -7.08
N THR A 143 -2.58 -15.25 -6.07
CA THR A 143 -3.58 -16.32 -5.96
C THR A 143 -4.78 -16.03 -6.86
N ARG A 144 -5.09 -14.75 -7.12
CA ARG A 144 -6.23 -14.30 -7.92
C ARG A 144 -5.92 -14.12 -9.40
N PHE A 145 -4.69 -13.76 -9.75
CA PHE A 145 -4.29 -13.36 -11.10
C PHE A 145 -3.16 -14.23 -11.64
N LYS A 146 -3.22 -14.56 -12.93
CA LYS A 146 -2.34 -15.58 -13.56
C LYS A 146 -0.99 -15.05 -14.03
N HIS A 147 -0.85 -13.75 -14.24
CA HIS A 147 0.32 -13.14 -14.87
C HIS A 147 0.87 -11.94 -14.06
N PRO A 148 1.28 -12.16 -12.80
CA PRO A 148 1.92 -11.11 -12.01
C PRO A 148 3.24 -10.68 -12.67
N SER A 149 3.55 -9.38 -12.68
CA SER A 149 4.78 -8.87 -13.30
C SER A 149 6.04 -9.26 -12.54
N TYR A 150 5.94 -9.50 -11.24
CA TYR A 150 7.05 -9.85 -10.36
C TYR A 150 6.74 -11.08 -9.50
N GLN A 151 7.78 -11.76 -9.04
CA GLN A 151 7.61 -12.80 -8.01
C GLN A 151 7.18 -12.18 -6.67
N LYS A 152 6.43 -12.91 -5.86
CA LYS A 152 5.96 -12.51 -4.51
C LYS A 152 7.05 -11.89 -3.63
N SER A 153 8.27 -12.42 -3.69
CA SER A 153 9.43 -11.97 -2.89
C SER A 153 9.82 -10.52 -3.19
N TRP A 154 9.56 -10.02 -4.41
CA TRP A 154 9.82 -8.64 -4.79
C TRP A 154 8.95 -7.61 -4.07
N ALA A 155 7.83 -8.01 -3.44
CA ALA A 155 7.10 -7.12 -2.54
C ALA A 155 7.88 -6.77 -1.26
N ILE A 156 8.96 -7.50 -0.96
CA ILE A 156 9.91 -7.17 0.12
C ILE A 156 11.22 -6.65 -0.50
N TRP A 157 11.84 -7.40 -1.41
CA TRP A 157 13.13 -7.02 -2.02
C TRP A 157 13.06 -5.71 -2.79
N GLY A 158 11.88 -5.38 -3.33
CA GLY A 158 11.62 -4.11 -4.00
C GLY A 158 11.85 -2.91 -3.09
N TRP A 159 11.78 -3.04 -1.76
CA TRP A 159 12.06 -1.94 -0.83
C TRP A 159 13.54 -1.83 -0.43
N ILE A 160 14.27 -2.94 -0.52
CA ILE A 160 15.63 -3.06 0.03
C ILE A 160 16.69 -2.81 -1.05
N VAL A 161 16.46 -3.31 -2.27
CA VAL A 161 17.43 -3.21 -3.37
C VAL A 161 17.39 -1.78 -3.95
N PRO A 162 18.50 -1.00 -3.92
CA PRO A 162 18.46 0.44 -4.20
C PRO A 162 17.86 0.85 -5.55
N ILE A 163 18.19 0.15 -6.64
CA ILE A 163 17.64 0.46 -7.97
C ILE A 163 16.17 0.00 -8.06
N ALA A 164 15.84 -1.11 -7.39
CA ALA A 164 14.49 -1.64 -7.37
C ALA A 164 13.53 -0.76 -6.56
N SER A 165 14.01 -0.17 -5.45
CA SER A 165 13.23 0.69 -4.56
C SER A 165 12.78 1.99 -5.19
N LEU A 166 13.29 2.33 -6.37
CA LEU A 166 12.80 3.46 -7.18
C LEU A 166 11.56 3.14 -8.01
N PHE A 167 11.26 1.85 -8.28
CA PHE A 167 10.21 1.50 -9.25
C PHE A 167 9.33 0.31 -8.88
N ILE A 168 9.87 -0.72 -8.21
CA ILE A 168 9.16 -1.99 -8.03
C ILE A 168 7.94 -1.84 -7.12
N PRO A 169 8.01 -1.19 -5.94
CA PRO A 169 6.82 -1.08 -5.09
C PRO A 169 5.68 -0.29 -5.75
N TYR A 170 5.99 0.76 -6.52
CA TYR A 170 5.00 1.44 -7.36
C TYR A 170 4.32 0.50 -8.34
N LYS A 171 5.11 -0.26 -9.10
CA LYS A 171 4.58 -1.18 -10.11
C LYS A 171 3.71 -2.27 -9.48
N ILE A 172 4.14 -2.82 -8.35
CA ILE A 172 3.37 -3.81 -7.58
C ILE A 172 2.04 -3.22 -7.10
N MET A 173 2.05 -2.04 -6.47
CA MET A 173 0.82 -1.42 -6.00
C MET A 173 -0.13 -1.09 -7.16
N LYS A 174 0.42 -0.62 -8.28
CA LYS A 174 -0.33 -0.28 -9.49
C LYS A 174 -0.98 -1.51 -10.12
N GLU A 175 -0.24 -2.59 -10.37
CA GLU A 175 -0.80 -3.81 -10.97
C GLU A 175 -1.84 -4.46 -10.04
N MET A 176 -1.56 -4.49 -8.72
CA MET A 176 -2.49 -4.97 -7.71
C MET A 176 -3.83 -4.23 -7.78
N TYR A 177 -3.78 -2.91 -7.95
CA TYR A 177 -4.97 -2.07 -8.06
C TYR A 177 -5.69 -2.22 -9.40
N GLU A 178 -4.98 -2.09 -10.52
CA GLU A 178 -5.57 -2.06 -11.87
C GLU A 178 -6.30 -3.36 -12.18
N ASP A 179 -5.69 -4.51 -11.89
CA ASP A 179 -6.29 -5.82 -12.12
C ASP A 179 -7.45 -6.11 -11.16
N SER A 180 -7.32 -5.73 -9.89
CA SER A 180 -8.41 -5.87 -8.92
C SER A 180 -9.62 -5.03 -9.32
N LYS A 181 -9.39 -3.78 -9.72
CA LYS A 181 -10.45 -2.89 -10.23
C LYS A 181 -11.10 -3.46 -11.49
N LYS A 182 -10.30 -3.90 -12.46
CA LYS A 182 -10.81 -4.49 -13.70
C LYS A 182 -11.73 -5.68 -13.39
N LYS A 183 -11.29 -6.58 -12.51
CA LYS A 183 -12.10 -7.72 -12.07
C LYS A 183 -13.40 -7.28 -11.40
N LEU A 184 -13.39 -6.26 -10.52
CA LEU A 184 -14.61 -5.72 -9.91
C LEU A 184 -15.61 -5.17 -10.95
N ILE A 185 -15.12 -4.44 -11.96
CA ILE A 185 -15.96 -3.84 -13.01
C ILE A 185 -16.55 -4.90 -13.94
N GLU A 186 -15.84 -6.00 -14.19
CA GLU A 186 -16.38 -7.13 -14.96
C GLU A 186 -17.65 -7.73 -14.31
N PHE A 187 -17.78 -7.63 -12.98
CA PHE A 187 -18.96 -8.11 -12.23
C PHE A 187 -20.06 -7.04 -12.08
N SER A 188 -19.71 -5.79 -11.74
CA SER A 188 -20.68 -4.70 -11.64
C SER A 188 -20.06 -3.36 -12.04
N GLU A 189 -20.78 -2.60 -12.89
CA GLU A 189 -20.41 -1.24 -13.29
C GLU A 189 -20.41 -0.25 -12.10
N ASP A 190 -21.05 -0.61 -10.99
CA ASP A 190 -21.06 0.19 -9.76
C ASP A 190 -19.65 0.46 -9.23
N TYR A 191 -18.64 -0.35 -9.59
CA TYR A 191 -17.26 -0.16 -9.12
C TYR A 191 -16.42 0.78 -10.01
N SER A 192 -16.98 1.33 -11.09
CA SER A 192 -16.27 2.20 -12.05
C SER A 192 -15.70 3.47 -11.42
N PHE A 193 -16.37 4.02 -10.40
CA PHE A 193 -15.99 5.28 -9.72
C PHE A 193 -14.68 5.19 -8.92
N ILE A 194 -14.22 3.98 -8.56
CA ILE A 194 -13.03 3.81 -7.73
C ILE A 194 -11.78 4.12 -8.56
N ASN A 195 -11.20 5.32 -8.43
CA ASN A 195 -9.96 5.71 -9.11
C ASN A 195 -8.81 5.95 -8.11
N MET A 196 -7.83 5.06 -8.10
CA MET A 196 -6.65 5.11 -7.23
C MET A 196 -5.36 5.41 -8.00
N THR A 197 -5.40 5.53 -9.33
CA THR A 197 -4.18 5.71 -10.16
C THR A 197 -3.43 6.98 -9.80
N SER A 198 -4.15 8.10 -9.65
CA SER A 198 -3.55 9.37 -9.21
C SER A 198 -3.00 9.28 -7.79
N LEU A 199 -3.70 8.57 -6.89
CA LEU A 199 -3.26 8.38 -5.51
C LEU A 199 -1.95 7.59 -5.43
N ILE A 200 -1.84 6.49 -6.17
CA ILE A 200 -0.62 5.66 -6.24
C ILE A 200 0.54 6.49 -6.80
N THR A 201 0.28 7.33 -7.80
CA THR A 201 1.30 8.20 -8.40
C THR A 201 1.75 9.28 -7.41
N ILE A 202 0.83 9.97 -6.75
CA ILE A 202 1.16 10.98 -5.71
C ILE A 202 1.93 10.34 -4.56
N TRP A 203 1.47 9.18 -4.08
CA TRP A 203 2.13 8.41 -3.03
C TRP A 203 3.59 8.14 -3.37
N TRP A 204 3.85 7.62 -4.57
CA TRP A 204 5.19 7.25 -4.97
C TRP A 204 6.09 8.46 -5.20
N THR A 205 5.54 9.53 -5.81
CA THR A 205 6.25 10.80 -5.98
C THR A 205 6.66 11.38 -4.63
N LEU A 206 5.76 11.41 -3.64
CA LEU A 206 6.08 11.87 -2.29
C LEU A 206 7.14 11.00 -1.63
N TRP A 207 7.07 9.67 -1.81
CA TRP A 207 8.08 8.76 -1.26
C TRP A 207 9.47 9.01 -1.86
N ILE A 208 9.59 9.17 -3.18
CA ILE A 208 10.87 9.50 -3.84
C ILE A 208 11.38 10.85 -3.37
N LEU A 209 10.51 11.87 -3.33
CA LEU A 209 10.88 13.21 -2.87
C LEU A 209 11.36 13.19 -1.42
N ALA A 210 10.67 12.49 -0.53
CA ALA A 210 11.08 12.38 0.88
C ALA A 210 12.47 11.72 1.01
N ASN A 211 12.75 10.65 0.27
CA ASN A 211 14.07 10.04 0.26
C ASN A 211 15.15 10.98 -0.30
N PHE A 212 14.85 11.71 -1.38
CA PHE A 212 15.79 12.66 -1.96
C PHE A 212 16.10 13.82 -1.00
N VAL A 213 15.08 14.40 -0.37
CA VAL A 213 15.24 15.47 0.63
C VAL A 213 16.04 14.96 1.82
N THR A 214 15.76 13.75 2.32
CA THR A 214 16.50 13.15 3.45
C THR A 214 17.99 13.02 3.12
N ASN A 215 18.34 12.52 1.93
CA ASN A 215 19.74 12.40 1.50
C ASN A 215 20.45 13.75 1.31
N ILE A 216 19.72 14.78 0.88
CA ILE A 216 20.27 16.15 0.81
C ILE A 216 20.53 16.65 2.22
N VAL A 217 19.52 16.60 3.07
CA VAL A 217 19.58 17.10 4.45
C VAL A 217 20.72 16.42 5.21
N SER A 218 20.82 15.10 5.20
CA SER A 218 21.90 14.41 5.92
C SER A 218 23.30 14.84 5.45
N LYS A 219 23.47 15.19 4.18
CA LYS A 219 24.77 15.62 3.65
C LYS A 219 25.14 17.06 4.02
N PHE A 220 24.15 17.94 4.21
CA PHE A 220 24.38 19.35 4.54
C PHE A 220 24.45 19.62 6.05
N PHE A 221 23.89 18.73 6.86
CA PHE A 221 23.62 18.96 8.28
C PHE A 221 24.38 17.99 9.22
N ASP A 222 25.49 17.40 8.77
CA ASP A 222 26.19 16.27 9.43
C ASP A 222 27.17 16.68 10.57
N ASP A 223 27.19 17.94 11.00
CA ASP A 223 28.15 18.47 11.98
C ASP A 223 27.54 18.66 13.38
N GLU A 224 26.98 17.60 13.97
CA GLU A 224 26.24 17.63 15.24
C GLU A 224 27.09 17.95 16.48
N GLU A 225 28.42 17.97 16.37
CA GLU A 225 29.32 18.24 17.51
C GLU A 225 29.37 19.72 17.90
N THR A 226 28.85 20.60 17.05
CA THR A 226 28.84 22.05 17.29
C THR A 226 27.45 22.57 17.65
N LEU A 227 27.41 23.67 18.43
CA LEU A 227 26.15 24.35 18.76
C LEU A 227 25.37 24.77 17.50
N GLN A 228 26.08 25.25 16.47
CA GLN A 228 25.47 25.61 15.19
C GLN A 228 24.91 24.40 14.47
N GLY A 229 25.63 23.28 14.44
CA GLY A 229 25.15 22.04 13.82
C GLY A 229 23.88 21.50 14.47
N LEU A 230 23.73 21.60 15.80
CA LEU A 230 22.48 21.22 16.47
C LEU A 230 21.28 22.11 16.10
N ILE A 231 21.53 23.41 15.86
CA ILE A 231 20.51 24.36 15.35
C ILE A 231 20.11 23.95 13.94
N ASP A 232 21.10 23.74 13.08
CA ASP A 232 20.95 23.38 11.69
C ASP A 232 20.17 22.05 11.57
N TYR A 233 20.55 21.02 12.34
CA TYR A 233 19.84 19.74 12.43
C TYR A 233 18.38 19.90 12.87
N SER A 234 18.12 20.73 13.89
CA SER A 234 16.76 20.99 14.36
C SER A 234 15.89 21.64 13.29
N MET A 235 16.46 22.53 12.47
CA MET A 235 15.77 23.12 11.31
C MET A 235 15.50 22.08 10.23
N ALA A 236 16.50 21.27 9.91
CA ALA A 236 16.41 20.19 8.93
C ALA A 236 15.28 19.20 9.25
N GLU A 237 15.18 18.73 10.49
CA GLU A 237 14.13 17.80 10.93
C GLU A 237 12.72 18.42 10.85
N MET A 238 12.58 19.71 11.19
CA MET A 238 11.31 20.43 10.99
C MET A 238 10.93 20.48 9.50
N ILE A 239 11.88 20.81 8.61
CA ILE A 239 11.68 20.84 7.16
C ILE A 239 11.26 19.46 6.65
N LEU A 240 11.97 18.40 7.04
CA LEU A 240 11.64 17.02 6.70
C LEU A 240 10.23 16.65 7.15
N GLY A 241 9.83 17.04 8.36
CA GLY A 241 8.48 16.83 8.90
C GLY A 241 7.37 17.36 7.98
N PHE A 242 7.57 18.52 7.34
CA PHE A 242 6.60 19.07 6.37
C PHE A 242 6.40 18.18 5.14
N PHE A 243 7.39 17.39 4.74
CA PHE A 243 7.27 16.43 3.63
C PHE A 243 6.74 15.07 4.09
N PHE A 244 7.14 14.60 5.27
CA PHE A 244 6.70 13.31 5.80
C PHE A 244 5.21 13.29 6.19
N VAL A 245 4.66 14.39 6.71
CA VAL A 245 3.24 14.45 7.10
C VAL A 245 2.30 14.20 5.90
N PRO A 246 2.40 14.91 4.76
CA PRO A 246 1.62 14.60 3.56
C PRO A 246 1.85 13.17 3.04
N ALA A 247 3.10 12.68 3.05
CA ALA A 247 3.43 11.33 2.60
C ALA A 247 2.74 10.25 3.45
N ALA A 248 2.69 10.44 4.77
CA ALA A 248 2.01 9.55 5.70
C ALA A 248 0.47 9.59 5.50
N ILE A 249 -0.13 10.76 5.30
CA ILE A 249 -1.57 10.90 5.00
C ILE A 249 -1.93 10.18 3.69
N VAL A 250 -1.13 10.35 2.65
CA VAL A 250 -1.34 9.70 1.36
C VAL A 250 -1.18 8.17 1.47
N THR A 251 -0.17 7.71 2.22
CA THR A 251 0.03 6.27 2.50
C THR A 251 -1.15 5.69 3.29
N PHE A 252 -1.70 6.43 4.26
CA PHE A 252 -2.89 6.01 5.01
C PHE A 252 -4.09 5.82 4.06
N LYS A 253 -4.33 6.80 3.18
CA LYS A 253 -5.41 6.73 2.20
C LYS A 253 -5.21 5.55 1.24
N LEU A 254 -3.99 5.32 0.77
CA LEU A 254 -3.64 4.18 -0.09
C LEU A 254 -4.00 2.85 0.56
N ILE A 255 -3.59 2.63 1.81
CA ILE A 255 -3.87 1.40 2.55
C ILE A 255 -5.38 1.22 2.74
N LYS A 256 -6.09 2.28 3.13
CA LYS A 256 -7.53 2.27 3.33
C LYS A 256 -8.28 1.89 2.05
N ASP A 257 -7.96 2.57 0.95
CA ASP A 257 -8.66 2.41 -0.33
C ASP A 257 -8.36 1.03 -0.94
N TYR A 258 -7.10 0.57 -0.92
CA TYR A 258 -6.77 -0.77 -1.40
C TYR A 258 -7.39 -1.88 -0.53
N SER A 259 -7.39 -1.72 0.79
CA SER A 259 -8.00 -2.71 1.69
C SER A 259 -9.51 -2.82 1.50
N PHE A 260 -10.18 -1.74 1.09
CA PHE A 260 -11.58 -1.77 0.69
C PHE A 260 -11.78 -2.56 -0.61
N ILE A 261 -10.94 -2.33 -1.61
CA ILE A 261 -10.97 -3.07 -2.88
C ILE A 261 -10.75 -4.57 -2.66
N GLU A 262 -9.73 -4.94 -1.87
CA GLU A 262 -9.41 -6.33 -1.58
C GLU A 262 -10.54 -7.05 -0.82
N GLU A 263 -11.19 -6.35 0.11
CA GLU A 263 -12.36 -6.85 0.85
C GLU A 263 -13.55 -7.09 -0.09
N LYS A 264 -13.90 -6.11 -0.94
CA LYS A 264 -14.97 -6.25 -1.93
C LYS A 264 -14.73 -7.40 -2.89
N LEU A 265 -13.49 -7.58 -3.34
CA LEU A 265 -13.11 -8.69 -4.20
C LEU A 265 -13.33 -10.04 -3.50
N THR A 266 -13.00 -10.12 -2.22
CA THR A 266 -13.21 -11.33 -1.40
C THR A 266 -14.69 -11.64 -1.20
N THR A 267 -15.52 -10.62 -0.96
CA THR A 267 -16.98 -10.79 -0.82
C THR A 267 -17.62 -11.29 -2.12
N LEU A 268 -17.28 -10.68 -3.25
CA LEU A 268 -17.78 -11.12 -4.57
C LEU A 268 -17.37 -12.57 -4.87
N GLU A 269 -16.11 -12.93 -4.57
CA GLU A 269 -15.62 -14.31 -4.70
C GLU A 269 -16.35 -15.31 -3.80
N ALA A 270 -16.96 -14.85 -2.71
CA ALA A 270 -17.80 -15.68 -1.82
C ALA A 270 -19.25 -15.79 -2.33
N GLU A 271 -19.83 -14.68 -2.80
CA GLU A 271 -21.17 -14.64 -3.39
C GLU A 271 -21.27 -15.58 -4.60
N ILE A 272 -20.30 -15.52 -5.51
CA ILE A 272 -20.21 -16.40 -6.70
C ILE A 272 -20.23 -17.88 -6.30
N LYS A 273 -19.58 -18.26 -5.20
CA LYS A 273 -19.61 -19.65 -4.72
C LYS A 273 -20.97 -20.06 -4.21
N SER A 274 -21.63 -19.17 -3.47
CA SER A 274 -22.94 -19.43 -2.87
C SER A 274 -24.06 -19.57 -3.90
N HIS A 275 -23.95 -18.88 -5.04
CA HIS A 275 -24.91 -19.01 -6.16
C HIS A 275 -24.63 -20.23 -7.04
N ASN A 276 -23.43 -20.79 -6.99
CA ASN A 276 -23.00 -21.93 -7.79
C ASN A 276 -22.91 -23.25 -6.99
N SER A 277 -23.30 -23.25 -5.70
CA SER A 277 -23.36 -24.41 -4.80
C SER A 277 -24.80 -24.83 -4.53
#